data_AF-A0A6J6PEU3-F1
#
_entry.id   AF-A0A6J6PEU3-F1
#
_cell.length_a   1.000
_cell.length_b   1.000
_cell.length_c   1.000
_cell.angle_alpha   90.00
_cell.angle_beta   90.00
_cell.angle_gamma   90.00
#
_symmetry.space_group_name_H-M   'P 1'
#
loop_
_entity.id
_entity.type
_entity.pdbx_description
1 polymer ?
#
loop_
_entity_poly.entity_id
_entity_poly.type
_entity_poly.pdbx_seq_one_letter_code
_entity_poly.pdbx_strand_id
1 'polypeptide(L)'
;MDRRATDPNQLPPDAEGRDLATYVGEDIGRQFMLRLSVFVALLCLLGGATTDAEPAVKAAGASAGGLGAFLLLIAGLSRWQRPRQWTLLLLVLGVCGALLAVMLVQHRAAS
;
A
#
# COMPACT_ATOMS: atom_id res chain seq x y z
N MET A 1 -25.81 14.01 -20.80
CA MET A 1 -24.42 13.78 -21.25
C MET A 1 -23.58 13.54 -20.00
N ASP A 2 -23.04 12.33 -19.91
CA ASP A 2 -22.43 11.73 -18.72
C ASP A 2 -21.07 12.42 -18.42
N ARG A 3 -21.06 13.49 -17.61
CA ARG A 3 -19.83 14.15 -17.14
C ARG A 3 -19.21 13.33 -16.01
N ARG A 4 -18.68 12.16 -16.35
CA ARG A 4 -17.70 11.52 -15.47
C ARG A 4 -16.45 12.38 -15.52
N ALA A 5 -16.06 12.97 -14.38
CA ALA A 5 -14.82 13.71 -14.27
C ALA A 5 -13.65 12.82 -14.73
N THR A 6 -13.08 13.15 -15.89
CA THR A 6 -11.93 12.41 -16.46
C THR A 6 -10.66 12.66 -15.66
N ASP A 7 -10.62 13.75 -14.88
CA ASP A 7 -9.51 14.09 -14.01
C ASP A 7 -9.83 13.70 -12.56
N PRO A 8 -9.08 12.76 -11.94
CA PRO A 8 -9.27 12.36 -10.55
C PRO A 8 -9.01 13.48 -9.52
N ASN A 9 -8.49 14.63 -9.96
CA ASN A 9 -8.26 15.82 -9.14
C ASN A 9 -9.31 16.94 -9.35
N GLN A 10 -10.28 16.77 -10.24
CA GLN A 10 -11.35 17.76 -10.41
C GLN A 10 -12.49 17.50 -9.43
N LEU A 11 -12.80 18.50 -8.61
CA LEU A 11 -14.06 18.54 -7.88
C LEU A 11 -15.22 18.83 -8.85
N PRO A 12 -16.38 18.17 -8.71
CA PRO A 12 -17.60 18.57 -9.40
C PRO A 12 -17.90 20.06 -9.12
N PRO A 13 -18.30 20.84 -10.14
CA PRO A 13 -18.53 22.29 -9.99
C PRO A 13 -19.69 22.65 -9.04
N ASP A 14 -20.44 21.65 -8.59
CA ASP A 14 -21.65 21.68 -7.77
C ASP A 14 -21.47 21.00 -6.40
N ALA A 15 -20.23 20.74 -5.97
CA ALA A 15 -19.91 20.10 -4.70
C ALA A 15 -20.26 20.99 -3.49
N GLU A 16 -21.19 20.53 -2.65
CA GLU A 16 -21.50 21.15 -1.35
C GLU A 16 -20.33 20.97 -0.36
N GLY A 17 -20.26 21.77 0.71
CA GLY A 17 -19.18 21.70 1.70
C GLY A 17 -18.96 20.31 2.33
N ARG A 18 -20.00 19.45 2.34
CA ARG A 18 -19.92 18.04 2.77
C ARG A 18 -19.13 17.16 1.81
N ASP A 19 -19.24 17.40 0.50
CA ASP A 19 -18.50 16.67 -0.53
C ASP A 19 -17.02 17.09 -0.52
N LEU A 20 -16.76 18.36 -0.18
CA LEU A 20 -15.41 18.86 0.04
C LEU A 20 -14.72 18.13 1.21
N ALA A 21 -15.39 18.00 2.35
CA ALA A 21 -14.85 17.30 3.53
C ALA A 21 -14.57 15.82 3.24
N THR A 22 -15.46 15.16 2.50
CA THR A 22 -15.29 13.76 2.08
C THR A 22 -14.09 13.60 1.14
N TYR A 23 -13.93 14.52 0.19
CA TYR A 23 -12.81 14.53 -0.74
C TYR A 23 -11.46 14.73 -0.03
N VAL A 24 -11.38 15.71 0.87
CA VAL A 24 -10.17 15.98 1.66
C VAL A 24 -9.84 14.80 2.57
N GLY A 25 -10.85 14.21 3.22
CA GLY A 25 -10.69 13.02 4.04
C GLY A 25 -10.15 11.83 3.26
N GLU A 26 -10.66 11.58 2.04
CA GLU A 26 -10.17 10.52 1.17
C GLU A 26 -8.71 10.76 0.74
N ASP A 27 -8.34 12.00 0.41
CA ASP A 27 -6.98 12.34 -0.02
C ASP A 27 -5.95 12.19 1.12
N ILE A 28 -6.29 12.68 2.32
CA ILE A 28 -5.46 12.50 3.52
C ILE A 28 -5.33 11.01 3.85
N GLY A 29 -6.45 10.27 3.84
CA GLY A 29 -6.47 8.83 4.08
C GLY A 29 -5.59 8.07 3.10
N ARG A 30 -5.65 8.43 1.81
CA ARG A 30 -4.83 7.81 0.76
C ARG A 30 -3.34 8.11 0.94
N GLN A 31 -2.97 9.35 1.24
CA GLN A 31 -1.58 9.73 1.50
C GLN A 31 -1.00 9.01 2.72
N PHE A 32 -1.78 8.93 3.80
CA PHE A 32 -1.40 8.18 4.99
C PHE A 32 -1.21 6.70 4.68
N MET A 33 -2.18 6.10 3.97
CA MET A 33 -2.14 4.69 3.62
C MET A 33 -0.96 4.35 2.71
N LEU A 34 -0.61 5.24 1.76
CA LEU A 34 0.55 5.05 0.90
C LEU A 34 1.84 5.02 1.70
N ARG A 35 2.03 5.97 2.63
CA ARG A 35 3.21 5.99 3.51
C ARG A 35 3.26 4.74 4.40
N LEU A 36 2.14 4.33 4.96
CA LEU A 36 2.03 3.12 5.77
C LEU A 36 2.38 1.86 4.96
N SER A 37 1.81 1.71 3.76
CA SER A 37 2.09 0.55 2.90
C SER A 37 3.55 0.50 2.44
N VAL A 38 4.17 1.65 2.13
CA VAL A 38 5.60 1.72 1.81
C VAL A 38 6.43 1.30 3.03
N PHE A 39 6.10 1.81 4.21
CA PHE A 39 6.80 1.44 5.44
C PHE A 39 6.72 -0.07 5.72
N VAL A 40 5.52 -0.66 5.60
CA VAL A 40 5.32 -2.12 5.78
C VAL A 40 6.06 -2.92 4.71
N ALA A 41 6.07 -2.47 3.45
CA ALA A 41 6.81 -3.13 2.38
C ALA A 41 8.32 -3.12 2.64
N LEU A 42 8.87 -2.00 3.12
CA LEU A 42 10.28 -1.90 3.51
C LEU A 42 10.61 -2.79 4.71
N LEU A 43 9.73 -2.85 5.71
CA LEU A 43 9.90 -3.78 6.83
C LEU A 43 9.86 -5.24 6.36
N CYS A 44 8.99 -5.58 5.42
CA CYS A 44 8.92 -6.93 4.85
C CYS A 44 10.18 -7.28 4.05
N LEU A 45 10.71 -6.33 3.27
CA LEU A 45 11.97 -6.47 2.54
C LEU A 45 13.14 -6.70 3.51
N LEU A 46 13.26 -5.85 4.54
CA LEU A 46 14.29 -5.96 5.57
C LEU A 46 14.14 -7.27 6.35
N GLY A 47 12.93 -7.58 6.80
CA GLY A 47 12.59 -8.83 7.48
C GLY A 47 13.03 -10.04 6.66
N GLY A 48 12.69 -10.11 5.37
CA GLY A 48 13.14 -11.20 4.50
C GLY A 48 14.66 -11.27 4.31
N ALA A 49 15.34 -10.13 4.30
CA ALA A 49 16.79 -10.07 4.17
C ALA A 49 17.53 -10.48 5.45
N THR A 50 16.99 -10.15 6.63
CA THR A 50 17.71 -10.27 7.91
C THR A 50 17.20 -11.39 8.82
N THR A 51 15.99 -11.92 8.60
CA THR A 51 15.43 -12.95 9.48
C THR A 51 16.14 -14.30 9.31
N ASP A 52 16.15 -15.12 10.36
CA ASP A 52 16.58 -16.53 10.32
C ASP A 52 15.42 -17.50 10.02
N ALA A 53 14.36 -16.99 9.39
CA ALA A 53 13.20 -17.76 8.98
C ALA A 53 13.57 -18.75 7.85
N GLU A 54 12.64 -19.65 7.55
CA GLU A 54 12.77 -20.61 6.46
C GLU A 54 13.11 -19.91 5.12
N PRO A 55 14.04 -20.45 4.30
CA PRO A 55 14.55 -19.76 3.11
C PRO A 55 13.46 -19.35 2.11
N ALA A 56 12.39 -20.14 1.99
CA ALA A 56 11.24 -19.79 1.16
C ALA A 56 10.53 -18.52 1.66
N VAL A 57 10.35 -18.37 2.98
CA VAL A 57 9.72 -17.20 3.60
C VAL A 57 10.62 -15.98 3.48
N LYS A 58 11.94 -16.14 3.63
CA LYS A 58 12.93 -15.07 3.40
C LYS A 58 12.86 -14.53 1.98
N ALA A 59 12.94 -15.42 0.99
CA ALA A 59 12.88 -15.05 -0.42
C ALA A 59 11.52 -14.40 -0.78
N ALA A 60 10.41 -14.95 -0.27
CA ALA A 60 9.08 -14.39 -0.45
C ALA A 60 8.95 -12.99 0.16
N GLY A 61 9.41 -12.78 1.40
CA GLY A 61 9.33 -11.46 2.04
C GLY A 61 10.25 -10.42 1.40
N ALA A 62 11.47 -10.81 1.00
CA ALA A 62 12.38 -9.92 0.30
C ALA A 62 11.82 -9.51 -1.08
N SER A 63 11.36 -10.49 -1.88
CA SER A 63 10.80 -10.22 -3.21
C SER A 63 9.47 -9.46 -3.13
N ALA A 64 8.54 -9.84 -2.24
CA ALA A 64 7.26 -9.16 -2.07
C ALA A 64 7.43 -7.73 -1.52
N GLY A 65 8.32 -7.53 -0.55
CA GLY A 65 8.64 -6.20 -0.01
C GLY A 65 9.27 -5.28 -1.07
N GLY A 66 10.24 -5.81 -1.83
CA GLY A 66 10.90 -5.07 -2.92
C GLY A 66 9.94 -4.72 -4.06
N LEU A 67 9.17 -5.69 -4.56
CA LEU A 67 8.16 -5.47 -5.60
C LEU A 67 7.04 -4.55 -5.11
N GLY A 68 6.58 -4.73 -3.87
CA GLY A 68 5.55 -3.89 -3.25
C GLY A 68 6.00 -2.43 -3.15
N ALA A 69 7.22 -2.17 -2.66
CA ALA A 69 7.78 -0.82 -2.60
C ALA A 69 7.92 -0.20 -4.00
N PHE A 70 8.40 -0.97 -4.99
CA PHE A 70 8.53 -0.50 -6.37
C PHE A 70 7.18 -0.15 -7.00
N LEU A 71 6.17 -1.01 -6.84
CA LEU A 71 4.81 -0.78 -7.34
C LEU A 71 4.16 0.44 -6.68
N LEU A 72 4.36 0.64 -5.38
CA LEU A 72 3.86 1.82 -4.67
C LEU A 72 4.56 3.11 -5.13
N LEU A 73 5.83 3.04 -5.49
CA LEU A 73 6.58 4.17 -6.04
C LEU A 73 6.05 4.54 -7.44
N ILE A 74 5.77 3.55 -8.29
CA ILE A 74 5.09 3.76 -9.58
C ILE A 74 3.70 4.37 -9.37
N ALA A 75 2.94 3.87 -8.40
CA ALA A 75 1.60 4.38 -8.09
C ALA A 75 1.62 5.81 -7.53
N GLY A 76 2.71 6.22 -6.86
CA GLY A 76 2.92 7.60 -6.41
C GLY A 76 3.29 8.55 -7.56
N LEU A 77 4.02 8.06 -8.57
CA LEU A 77 4.45 8.86 -9.73
C LEU A 77 3.40 8.91 -10.85
N SER A 78 2.56 7.87 -10.96
CA SER A 78 1.58 7.73 -12.03
C SER A 78 0.20 8.20 -11.59
N ARG A 79 -0.54 8.89 -12.48
CA ARG A 79 -1.95 9.26 -12.23
C ARG A 79 -2.86 8.05 -12.38
N TRP A 80 -3.03 7.27 -11.31
CA TRP A 80 -3.92 6.12 -11.29
C TRP A 80 -5.36 6.53 -10.93
N GLN A 81 -6.32 5.74 -11.40
CA GLN A 81 -7.70 5.84 -10.91
C GLN A 81 -7.73 5.46 -9.42
N ARG A 82 -8.40 6.27 -8.60
CA ARG A 82 -8.56 6.07 -7.15
C ARG A 82 -8.85 4.61 -6.73
N PRO A 83 -9.81 3.88 -7.34
CA PRO A 83 -10.09 2.50 -6.93
C PRO A 83 -8.90 1.55 -7.14
N ARG A 84 -8.16 1.70 -8.25
CA ARG A 84 -6.99 0.85 -8.53
C ARG A 84 -5.87 1.08 -7.53
N GLN A 85 -5.67 2.34 -7.12
CA GLN A 85 -4.66 2.69 -6.13
C GLN A 85 -4.99 2.10 -4.76
N TRP A 86 -6.27 2.13 -4.34
CA TRP A 86 -6.72 1.48 -3.11
C TRP A 86 -6.53 -0.05 -3.15
N THR A 87 -6.87 -0.71 -4.25
CA THR A 87 -6.62 -2.15 -4.40
C THR A 87 -5.14 -2.47 -4.24
N LEU A 88 -4.25 -1.70 -4.88
CA LEU A 88 -2.81 -1.90 -4.76
C LEU A 88 -2.31 -1.70 -3.32
N LEU A 89 -2.76 -0.63 -2.65
CA LEU A 89 -2.39 -0.33 -1.27
C LEU A 89 -2.77 -1.45 -0.30
N LEU A 90 -4.01 -1.94 -0.40
CA LEU A 90 -4.52 -3.02 0.43
C LEU A 90 -3.82 -4.35 0.13
N LEU A 91 -3.54 -4.63 -1.14
CA LEU A 91 -2.83 -5.84 -1.54
C LEU A 91 -1.41 -5.87 -0.99
N VAL A 92 -0.64 -4.78 -1.14
CA VAL A 92 0.72 -4.71 -0.61
C VAL A 92 0.71 -4.82 0.91
N LEU A 93 -0.20 -4.11 1.59
CA LEU A 93 -0.32 -4.17 3.04
C LEU A 93 -0.66 -5.57 3.54
N GLY A 94 -1.62 -6.24 2.89
CA GLY A 94 -2.06 -7.58 3.24
C GLY A 94 -0.97 -8.63 3.04
N VAL A 95 -0.32 -8.64 1.87
CA VAL A 95 0.74 -9.60 1.55
C VAL A 95 1.97 -9.40 2.44
N CYS A 96 2.48 -8.16 2.53
CA CYS A 96 3.65 -7.86 3.34
C CYS A 96 3.37 -8.05 4.84
N GLY A 97 2.18 -7.65 5.30
CA GLY A 97 1.75 -7.84 6.69
C GLY A 97 1.62 -9.32 7.06
N ALA A 98 1.04 -10.15 6.19
CA ALA A 98 0.95 -11.59 6.42
C ALA A 98 2.33 -12.25 6.46
N LEU A 99 3.23 -11.91 5.54
CA LEU A 99 4.60 -12.44 5.52
C LEU A 99 5.38 -12.03 6.78
N LEU A 100 5.28 -10.77 7.20
CA LEU A 100 5.87 -10.30 8.45
C LEU A 100 5.32 -11.05 9.66
N ALA A 101 4.01 -11.30 9.72
CA ALA A 101 3.42 -12.09 10.80
C ALA A 101 3.97 -13.52 10.84
N VAL A 102 4.11 -14.17 9.67
CA VAL A 102 4.71 -15.51 9.57
C VAL A 102 6.17 -15.50 10.04
N MET A 103 6.97 -14.52 9.61
CA MET A 103 8.36 -14.37 10.04
C MET A 103 8.47 -14.19 11.56
N LEU A 104 7.61 -13.35 12.15
CA LEU A 104 7.57 -13.13 13.60
C LEU A 104 7.20 -14.40 14.38
N VAL A 105 6.26 -15.19 13.87
CA VAL A 105 5.87 -16.47 14.49
C VAL A 105 7.04 -17.47 14.42
N GLN A 106 7.70 -17.59 13.27
CA GLN A 106 8.86 -18.47 13.13
C GLN A 106 10.03 -18.03 14.04
N HIS A 107 10.29 -16.73 14.13
CA HIS A 107 11.34 -16.21 15.00
C HIS A 107 11.07 -16.52 16.48
N ARG A 108 9.82 -16.38 16.95
CA ARG A 108 9.44 -16.75 18.32
C ARG A 108 9.46 -18.25 18.58
N ALA A 109 9.23 -19.08 17.57
CA ALA A 109 9.32 -20.53 17.72
C ALA A 109 10.79 -21.01 17.81
N ALA A 110 11.73 -20.21 17.33
CA ALA A 110 13.16 -20.51 17.34
C ALA A 110 13.91 -19.97 18.57
N SER A 111 13.29 -19.07 19.34
CA SER A 111 13.82 -18.49 20.59
C SER A 111 13.34 -19.24 21.83
#